data_AF-A0A8B3NP52-F1
#
_entry.id   AF-A0A8B3NP52-F1
#
_cell.length_a   1.000
_cell.length_b   1.000
_cell.length_c   1.000
_cell.angle_alpha   90.00
_cell.angle_beta   90.00
_cell.angle_gamma   90.00
#
_symmetry.space_group_name_H-M   'P 1'
#
loop_
_entity.id
_entity.type
_entity.pdbx_description
1 polymer ?
#
loop_
_entity_poly.entity_id
_entity_poly.type
_entity_poly.pdbx_seq_one_letter_code
_entity_poly.pdbx_strand_id
1 'polypeptide(L)'
;MTRLERQSFLGANSENILRSATVGIVGAGGGGSHIVQQFAHMGVGGYVIADPDFIEDTNTNRLIGGTLDDVAVARPKVDIAARLIRGLQPDARIVLVPVNWQDAVEDFKQCDVIVGAVDSFKDRDELERFARRHLIPYVDIGMDVHAIGGAGHLVTGQVILSMPGEPCLRCCGLITDERLTQEAQRYGAAGSRPQVVWSNGVLASTAVAIVTQILTPWFKGPPAFVFLDYDGNKGSITLNKRMAMLNGCACAHHPMDETGDPLFDIRIQQFRPRSAARNAVDPTITKPWWQRAWDWLWG
;
A
#
# COMPACT_ATOMS: atom_id res chain seq x y z
N MET A 1 -5.49 -19.12 -24.42
CA MET A 1 -6.27 -18.84 -23.22
C MET A 1 -5.38 -18.72 -21.99
N THR A 2 -4.80 -17.54 -21.79
CA THR A 2 -4.31 -17.16 -20.46
C THR A 2 -5.50 -16.80 -19.58
N ARG A 3 -5.34 -16.86 -18.25
CA ARG A 3 -6.40 -16.45 -17.31
C ARG A 3 -6.76 -14.96 -17.40
N LEU A 4 -5.93 -14.15 -18.08
CA LEU A 4 -6.06 -12.70 -18.21
C LEU A 4 -6.75 -12.28 -19.52
N GLU A 5 -7.07 -13.19 -20.44
CA GLU A 5 -7.70 -12.81 -21.72
C GLU A 5 -9.07 -12.11 -21.55
N ARG A 6 -9.75 -12.34 -20.42
CA ARG A 6 -11.04 -11.71 -20.09
C ARG A 6 -10.95 -10.26 -19.61
N GLN A 7 -9.74 -9.73 -19.39
CA GLN A 7 -9.51 -8.31 -19.11
C GLN A 7 -8.96 -7.55 -20.33
N SER A 8 -9.19 -8.06 -21.55
CA SER A 8 -8.72 -7.44 -22.80
C SER A 8 -9.21 -6.00 -23.04
N PHE A 9 -10.32 -5.59 -22.40
CA PHE A 9 -10.80 -4.20 -22.45
C PHE A 9 -9.83 -3.20 -21.79
N LEU A 10 -8.86 -3.67 -20.99
CA LEU A 10 -7.80 -2.84 -20.42
C LEU A 10 -6.85 -2.25 -21.49
N GLY A 11 -7.02 -2.70 -22.74
CA GLY A 11 -6.38 -2.15 -23.92
C GLY A 11 -5.15 -2.95 -24.36
N ALA A 12 -4.63 -2.58 -25.54
CA ALA A 12 -3.52 -3.29 -26.15
C ALA A 12 -2.28 -3.26 -25.24
N ASN A 13 -1.58 -4.40 -25.16
CA ASN A 13 -0.37 -4.56 -24.35
C ASN A 13 -0.55 -4.42 -22.81
N SER A 14 -1.79 -4.26 -22.31
CA SER A 14 -2.08 -4.09 -20.88
C SER A 14 -1.54 -5.21 -20.00
N GLU A 15 -1.62 -6.47 -20.44
CA GLU A 15 -1.05 -7.62 -19.71
C GLU A 15 0.46 -7.49 -19.51
N ASN A 16 1.20 -7.02 -20.53
CA ASN A 16 2.65 -6.82 -20.41
C ASN A 16 2.99 -5.61 -19.54
N ILE A 17 2.18 -4.56 -19.61
CA ILE A 17 2.33 -3.40 -18.73
C ILE A 17 2.17 -3.82 -17.27
N LEU A 18 1.06 -4.50 -16.94
CA LEU A 18 0.80 -4.98 -15.57
C LEU A 18 1.87 -5.97 -15.10
N ARG A 19 2.30 -6.91 -15.95
CA ARG A 19 3.38 -7.86 -15.63
C ARG A 19 4.73 -7.17 -15.35
N SER A 20 4.98 -6.04 -15.99
CA SER A 20 6.22 -5.28 -15.81
C SER A 20 6.14 -4.35 -14.59
N ALA A 21 4.94 -3.86 -14.28
CA ALA A 21 4.70 -2.93 -13.19
C ALA A 21 5.06 -3.49 -11.81
N THR A 22 5.52 -2.62 -10.94
CA THR A 22 5.81 -2.84 -9.53
C THR A 22 4.95 -1.90 -8.68
N VAL A 23 4.09 -2.47 -7.83
CA VAL A 23 3.22 -1.72 -6.93
C VAL A 23 3.78 -1.73 -5.50
N GLY A 24 3.87 -0.55 -4.89
CA GLY A 24 4.17 -0.38 -3.48
C GLY A 24 2.88 -0.39 -2.65
N ILE A 25 2.81 -1.19 -1.60
CA ILE A 25 1.63 -1.29 -0.73
C ILE A 25 2.10 -1.08 0.71
N VAL A 26 1.57 -0.05 1.37
CA VAL A 26 1.88 0.26 2.77
C VAL A 26 0.63 0.04 3.62
N GLY A 27 0.70 -0.96 4.50
CA GLY A 27 -0.45 -1.56 5.17
C GLY A 27 -1.00 -2.74 4.37
N ALA A 28 -0.93 -3.94 4.96
CA ALA A 28 -1.43 -5.21 4.42
C ALA A 28 -2.65 -5.76 5.19
N GLY A 29 -3.16 -5.02 6.19
CA GLY A 29 -4.46 -5.26 6.82
C GLY A 29 -5.64 -4.66 6.05
N GLY A 30 -6.88 -4.96 6.46
CA GLY A 30 -8.10 -4.31 5.97
C GLY A 30 -8.11 -4.07 4.45
N GLY A 31 -8.17 -2.81 4.04
CA GLY A 31 -8.14 -2.39 2.62
C GLY A 31 -6.88 -2.83 1.85
N GLY A 32 -5.70 -2.80 2.49
CA GLY A 32 -4.45 -3.26 1.90
C GLY A 32 -4.50 -4.73 1.47
N SER A 33 -5.11 -5.59 2.28
CA SER A 33 -5.28 -7.02 1.95
C SER A 33 -6.14 -7.25 0.69
N HIS A 34 -7.17 -6.42 0.48
CA HIS A 34 -7.97 -6.42 -0.74
C HIS A 34 -7.17 -5.95 -1.95
N ILE A 35 -6.38 -4.87 -1.80
CA ILE A 35 -5.53 -4.33 -2.87
C ILE A 35 -4.54 -5.40 -3.36
N VAL A 36 -3.85 -6.07 -2.42
CA VAL A 36 -2.94 -7.20 -2.71
C VAL A 36 -3.65 -8.26 -3.55
N GLN A 37 -4.81 -8.73 -3.08
CA GLN A 37 -5.56 -9.79 -3.74
C GLN A 37 -5.96 -9.36 -5.17
N GLN A 38 -6.48 -8.15 -5.32
CA GLN A 38 -6.96 -7.66 -6.61
C GLN A 38 -5.82 -7.48 -7.62
N PHE A 39 -4.70 -6.89 -7.23
CA PHE A 39 -3.53 -6.78 -8.12
C PHE A 39 -2.99 -8.16 -8.52
N ALA A 40 -2.99 -9.14 -7.60
CA ALA A 40 -2.61 -10.51 -7.94
C ALA A 40 -3.57 -11.17 -8.95
N HIS A 41 -4.87 -10.89 -8.85
CA HIS A 41 -5.83 -11.34 -9.87
C HIS A 41 -5.61 -10.67 -11.22
N MET A 42 -5.23 -9.39 -11.24
CA MET A 42 -5.05 -8.59 -12.45
C MET A 42 -3.76 -8.87 -13.23
N GLY A 43 -2.80 -9.61 -12.66
CA GLY A 43 -1.56 -9.91 -13.38
C GLY A 43 -0.38 -8.99 -13.05
N VAL A 44 -0.45 -8.19 -11.97
CA VAL A 44 0.65 -7.29 -11.60
C VAL A 44 1.89 -8.11 -11.24
N GLY A 45 3.04 -7.81 -11.84
CA GLY A 45 4.21 -8.70 -11.72
C GLY A 45 5.18 -8.37 -10.59
N GLY A 46 5.15 -7.15 -10.05
CA GLY A 46 6.05 -6.69 -8.99
C GLY A 46 5.31 -6.11 -7.77
N TYR A 47 5.81 -6.40 -6.58
CA TYR A 47 5.24 -5.97 -5.31
C TYR A 47 6.33 -5.58 -4.31
N VAL A 48 6.14 -4.44 -3.64
CA VAL A 48 6.85 -4.07 -2.41
C VAL A 48 5.78 -3.88 -1.34
N ILE A 49 5.77 -4.71 -0.29
CA ILE A 49 4.69 -4.72 0.70
C ILE A 49 5.29 -4.49 2.09
N ALA A 50 4.89 -3.40 2.74
CA ALA A 50 5.29 -3.07 4.09
C ALA A 50 4.12 -3.11 5.05
N ASP A 51 4.25 -3.90 6.10
CA ASP A 51 3.35 -3.95 7.24
C ASP A 51 4.13 -4.55 8.42
N PRO A 52 4.31 -3.82 9.54
CA PRO A 52 5.04 -4.30 10.70
C PRO A 52 4.24 -5.30 11.55
N ASP A 53 2.94 -5.45 11.30
CA ASP A 53 2.06 -6.19 12.18
C ASP A 53 1.98 -7.69 11.86
N PHE A 54 1.59 -8.44 12.88
CA PHE A 54 1.16 -9.83 12.77
C PHE A 54 -0.37 -9.89 12.74
N ILE A 55 -0.93 -10.97 12.20
CA ILE A 55 -2.38 -11.17 12.23
C ILE A 55 -2.87 -11.43 13.65
N GLU A 56 -3.97 -10.78 14.02
CA GLU A 56 -4.71 -11.03 15.25
C GLU A 56 -6.12 -11.56 14.96
N ASP A 57 -6.74 -12.21 15.95
CA ASP A 57 -8.13 -12.70 15.84
C ASP A 57 -9.11 -11.60 15.42
N THR A 58 -8.94 -10.38 15.97
CA THR A 58 -9.74 -9.20 15.64
C THR A 58 -9.61 -8.76 14.18
N ASN A 59 -8.62 -9.26 13.43
CA ASN A 59 -8.39 -8.93 12.03
C ASN A 59 -9.10 -9.92 11.08
N THR A 60 -9.45 -11.11 11.54
CA THR A 60 -10.01 -12.20 10.71
C THR A 60 -11.32 -11.81 10.02
N ASN A 61 -12.04 -10.82 10.56
CA ASN A 61 -13.28 -10.32 9.98
C ASN A 61 -13.09 -9.49 8.70
N ARG A 62 -11.86 -9.08 8.35
CA ARG A 62 -11.58 -8.18 7.23
C ARG A 62 -10.22 -8.36 6.54
N LEU A 63 -9.30 -9.14 7.11
CA LEU A 63 -8.00 -9.41 6.50
C LEU A 63 -8.15 -10.54 5.47
N ILE A 64 -8.17 -10.16 4.19
CA ILE A 64 -8.30 -11.11 3.09
C ILE A 64 -7.11 -12.06 3.07
N GLY A 65 -7.42 -13.36 3.01
CA GLY A 65 -6.44 -14.45 2.97
C GLY A 65 -5.89 -14.88 4.33
N GLY A 66 -6.19 -14.16 5.41
CA GLY A 66 -5.86 -14.59 6.77
C GLY A 66 -6.79 -15.70 7.25
N THR A 67 -6.25 -16.65 8.00
CA THR A 67 -6.99 -17.77 8.58
C THR A 67 -6.76 -17.89 10.09
N LEU A 68 -7.58 -18.68 10.77
CA LEU A 68 -7.39 -19.00 12.19
C LEU A 68 -6.05 -19.71 12.44
N ASP A 69 -5.55 -20.49 11.48
CA ASP A 69 -4.23 -21.13 11.57
C ASP A 69 -3.11 -20.09 11.56
N ASP A 70 -3.27 -18.99 10.81
CA ASP A 70 -2.29 -17.90 10.81
C ASP A 70 -2.26 -17.14 12.14
N VAL A 71 -3.44 -16.97 12.76
CA VAL A 71 -3.57 -16.39 14.10
C VAL A 71 -2.86 -17.27 15.12
N ALA A 72 -3.06 -18.59 15.05
CA ALA A 72 -2.47 -19.55 15.98
C ALA A 72 -0.92 -19.53 15.98
N VAL A 73 -0.30 -19.16 14.86
CA VAL A 73 1.16 -19.06 14.72
C VAL A 73 1.68 -17.62 14.70
N ALA A 74 0.81 -16.63 14.96
CA ALA A 74 1.13 -15.20 14.84
C ALA A 74 1.88 -14.90 13.52
N ARG A 75 1.25 -15.16 12.38
CA ARG A 75 1.89 -14.96 11.07
C ARG A 75 2.01 -13.45 10.74
N PRO A 76 3.15 -12.97 10.21
CA PRO A 76 3.26 -11.62 9.66
C PRO A 76 2.20 -11.36 8.57
N LYS A 77 1.56 -10.19 8.57
CA LYS A 77 0.55 -9.87 7.55
C LYS A 77 1.15 -9.88 6.14
N VAL A 78 2.40 -9.45 6.00
CA VAL A 78 3.13 -9.49 4.71
C VAL A 78 3.31 -10.92 4.16
N ASP A 79 3.44 -11.93 5.03
CA ASP A 79 3.54 -13.33 4.59
C ASP A 79 2.21 -13.87 4.06
N ILE A 80 1.09 -13.43 4.64
CA ILE A 80 -0.26 -13.75 4.17
C ILE A 80 -0.47 -13.16 2.77
N ALA A 81 -0.08 -11.90 2.59
CA ALA A 81 -0.08 -11.23 1.30
C ALA A 81 0.76 -11.99 0.26
N ALA A 82 1.98 -12.40 0.62
CA ALA A 82 2.86 -13.18 -0.25
C ALA A 82 2.22 -14.53 -0.65
N ARG A 83 1.57 -15.21 0.30
CA ARG A 83 0.86 -16.47 0.03
C ARG A 83 -0.28 -16.29 -0.97
N LEU A 84 -1.09 -15.23 -0.82
CA LEU A 84 -2.14 -14.91 -1.78
C LEU A 84 -1.59 -14.64 -3.19
N ILE A 85 -0.56 -13.80 -3.28
CA ILE A 85 0.05 -13.46 -4.57
C ILE A 85 0.61 -14.71 -5.25
N ARG A 86 1.42 -15.51 -4.53
CA ARG A 86 2.04 -16.72 -5.09
C ARG A 86 1.02 -17.79 -5.47
N GLY A 87 -0.12 -17.84 -4.79
CA GLY A 87 -1.23 -18.73 -5.18
C GLY A 87 -1.80 -18.43 -6.58
N LEU A 88 -1.66 -17.19 -7.06
CA LEU A 88 -2.13 -16.76 -8.38
C LEU A 88 -1.00 -16.52 -9.38
N GLN A 89 0.21 -16.22 -8.89
CA GLN A 89 1.38 -15.77 -9.64
C GLN A 89 2.67 -16.33 -8.99
N PRO A 90 3.03 -17.59 -9.27
CA PRO A 90 4.21 -18.22 -8.67
C PRO A 90 5.52 -17.46 -8.92
N ASP A 91 5.63 -16.80 -10.08
CA ASP A 91 6.83 -16.07 -10.52
C ASP A 91 6.78 -14.56 -10.21
N ALA A 92 5.83 -14.10 -9.40
CA ALA A 92 5.76 -12.69 -9.03
C ALA A 92 7.01 -12.24 -8.27
N ARG A 93 7.50 -11.04 -8.59
CA ARG A 93 8.62 -10.39 -7.90
C ARG A 93 8.07 -9.73 -6.64
N ILE A 94 8.40 -10.25 -5.46
CA ILE A 94 7.82 -9.78 -4.19
C ILE A 94 8.95 -9.42 -3.22
N VAL A 95 8.93 -8.18 -2.72
CA VAL A 95 9.73 -7.72 -1.58
C VAL A 95 8.81 -7.56 -0.38
N LEU A 96 9.10 -8.29 0.70
CA LEU A 96 8.36 -8.23 1.95
C LEU A 96 9.15 -7.40 2.95
N VAL A 97 8.47 -6.43 3.56
CA VAL A 97 9.02 -5.51 4.56
C VAL A 97 8.19 -5.69 5.84
N PRO A 98 8.52 -6.67 6.71
CA PRO A 98 7.81 -6.93 7.96
C PRO A 98 8.18 -5.91 9.06
N VAL A 99 8.39 -4.66 8.66
CA VAL A 99 8.81 -3.53 9.48
C VAL A 99 8.17 -2.27 8.93
N ASN A 100 8.46 -1.13 9.53
CA ASN A 100 8.03 0.18 9.05
C ASN A 100 8.53 0.41 7.61
N TRP A 101 7.67 0.97 6.75
CA TRP A 101 8.00 1.17 5.33
C TRP A 101 9.20 2.10 5.14
N GLN A 102 9.45 3.00 6.09
CA GLN A 102 10.59 3.91 6.16
C GLN A 102 11.93 3.16 6.15
N ASP A 103 11.99 1.90 6.58
CA ASP A 103 13.21 1.07 6.56
C ASP A 103 13.50 0.45 5.17
N ALA A 104 12.56 0.58 4.23
CA ALA A 104 12.63 0.04 2.88
C ALA A 104 12.47 1.11 1.78
N VAL A 105 12.85 2.36 2.08
CA VAL A 105 12.74 3.48 1.12
C VAL A 105 13.36 3.18 -0.25
N GLU A 106 14.49 2.47 -0.32
CA GLU A 106 15.13 2.11 -1.59
C GLU A 106 14.32 1.12 -2.43
N ASP A 107 13.54 0.25 -1.79
CA ASP A 107 12.64 -0.67 -2.48
C ASP A 107 11.39 0.08 -2.97
N PHE A 108 10.82 0.97 -2.12
CA PHE A 108 9.67 1.80 -2.49
C PHE A 108 9.98 2.79 -3.62
N LYS A 109 11.21 3.28 -3.71
CA LYS A 109 11.67 4.12 -4.84
C LYS A 109 11.54 3.43 -6.20
N GLN A 110 11.51 2.10 -6.25
CA GLN A 110 11.43 1.33 -7.49
C GLN A 110 9.97 1.03 -7.91
N CYS A 111 8.98 1.51 -7.17
CA CYS A 111 7.58 1.30 -7.49
C CYS A 111 7.09 2.28 -8.57
N ASP A 112 6.27 1.79 -9.49
CA ASP A 112 5.57 2.62 -10.48
C ASP A 112 4.40 3.41 -9.85
N VAL A 113 3.89 2.92 -8.72
CA VAL A 113 2.79 3.53 -7.95
C VAL A 113 2.84 3.01 -6.51
N ILE A 114 2.46 3.86 -5.55
CA ILE A 114 2.31 3.49 -4.15
C ILE A 114 0.85 3.60 -3.75
N VAL A 115 0.34 2.60 -3.06
CA VAL A 115 -1.00 2.60 -2.45
C VAL A 115 -0.85 2.55 -0.93
N GLY A 116 -1.33 3.59 -0.25
CA GLY A 116 -1.32 3.71 1.20
C GLY A 116 -2.64 3.28 1.79
N ALA A 117 -2.61 2.25 2.62
CA ALA A 117 -3.73 1.78 3.44
C ALA A 117 -3.36 1.89 4.94
N VAL A 118 -2.81 3.03 5.32
CA VAL A 118 -2.29 3.31 6.66
C VAL A 118 -3.35 3.93 7.57
N ASP A 119 -3.16 3.79 8.88
CA ASP A 119 -4.14 4.25 9.87
C ASP A 119 -3.88 5.66 10.40
N SER A 120 -2.66 6.19 10.26
CA SER A 120 -2.28 7.49 10.85
C SER A 120 -2.26 8.61 9.81
N PHE A 121 -2.50 9.85 10.23
CA PHE A 121 -2.28 11.03 9.39
C PHE A 121 -0.79 11.29 9.19
N LYS A 122 0.05 10.95 10.18
CA LYS A 122 1.51 11.04 10.07
C LYS A 122 2.05 10.20 8.91
N ASP A 123 1.71 8.91 8.84
CA ASP A 123 2.21 8.02 7.79
C ASP A 123 1.71 8.48 6.42
N ARG A 124 0.47 9.00 6.32
CA ARG A 124 -0.03 9.61 5.08
C ARG A 124 0.79 10.83 4.66
N ASP A 125 1.16 11.71 5.58
CA ASP A 125 1.99 12.89 5.28
C ASP A 125 3.40 12.48 4.84
N GLU A 126 3.99 11.48 5.50
CA GLU A 126 5.31 10.96 5.14
C GLU A 126 5.32 10.26 3.78
N LEU A 127 4.29 9.44 3.48
CA LEU A 127 4.12 8.79 2.17
C LEU A 127 3.89 9.81 1.06
N GLU A 128 3.04 10.81 1.28
CA GLU A 128 2.82 11.89 0.32
C GLU A 128 4.13 12.60 0.00
N ARG A 129 4.90 13.02 1.02
CA ARG A 129 6.20 13.66 0.82
C ARG A 129 7.18 12.77 0.06
N PHE A 130 7.24 11.48 0.41
CA PHE A 130 8.11 10.51 -0.24
C PHE A 130 7.74 10.33 -1.73
N ALA A 131 6.47 10.08 -2.02
CA ALA A 131 5.96 9.89 -3.36
C ALA A 131 6.21 11.13 -4.23
N ARG A 132 5.97 12.33 -3.69
CA ARG A 132 6.25 13.62 -4.35
C ARG A 132 7.72 13.79 -4.67
N ARG A 133 8.60 13.49 -3.71
CA ARG A 133 10.05 13.61 -3.89
C ARG A 133 10.57 12.69 -4.99
N HIS A 134 9.95 11.53 -5.18
CA HIS A 134 10.39 10.52 -6.16
C HIS A 134 9.53 10.48 -7.42
N LEU A 135 8.61 11.43 -7.59
CA LEU A 135 7.68 11.50 -8.73
C LEU A 135 6.85 10.22 -8.93
N ILE A 136 6.50 9.56 -7.83
CA ILE A 136 5.69 8.34 -7.83
C ILE A 136 4.22 8.71 -7.58
N PRO A 137 3.27 8.25 -8.40
CA PRO A 137 1.84 8.34 -8.11
C PRO A 137 1.51 7.72 -6.74
N TYR A 138 0.74 8.43 -5.93
CA TYR A 138 0.28 7.96 -4.63
C TYR A 138 -1.24 7.86 -4.57
N VAL A 139 -1.75 6.69 -4.19
CA VAL A 139 -3.18 6.48 -3.93
C VAL A 139 -3.40 6.20 -2.45
N ASP A 140 -4.05 7.12 -1.75
CA ASP A 140 -4.46 6.95 -0.35
C ASP A 140 -5.85 6.34 -0.27
N ILE A 141 -6.03 5.39 0.64
CA ILE A 141 -7.36 4.98 1.10
C ILE A 141 -7.47 5.10 2.62
N GLY A 142 -8.70 5.33 3.08
CA GLY A 142 -9.00 5.26 4.50
C GLY A 142 -10.49 5.10 4.74
N MET A 143 -10.82 4.49 5.88
CA MET A 143 -12.20 4.40 6.34
C MET A 143 -12.25 4.73 7.83
N ASP A 144 -13.40 5.23 8.27
CA ASP A 144 -13.69 5.40 9.68
C ASP A 144 -15.14 4.99 9.98
N VAL A 145 -15.37 4.57 11.22
CA VAL A 145 -16.70 4.25 11.73
C VAL A 145 -16.92 5.05 13.00
N HIS A 146 -17.78 6.06 12.90
CA HIS A 146 -18.12 6.93 14.01
C HIS A 146 -19.45 6.53 14.63
N ALA A 147 -19.48 6.35 15.95
CA ALA A 147 -20.75 6.24 16.69
C ALA A 147 -21.41 7.63 16.75
N ILE A 148 -22.65 7.75 16.29
CA ILE A 148 -23.46 8.98 16.37
C ILE A 148 -24.52 8.83 17.47
N GLY A 149 -24.10 8.42 18.67
CA GLY A 149 -24.99 8.22 19.81
C GLY A 149 -26.19 7.32 19.48
N GLY A 150 -27.41 7.77 19.80
CA GLY A 150 -28.65 7.02 19.54
C GLY A 150 -29.02 6.84 18.06
N ALA A 151 -28.31 7.50 17.13
CA ALA A 151 -28.54 7.42 15.68
C ALA A 151 -27.73 6.29 15.00
N GLY A 152 -26.99 5.48 15.77
CA GLY A 152 -26.25 4.33 15.26
C GLY A 152 -24.81 4.66 14.86
N HIS A 153 -24.34 4.06 13.76
CA HIS A 153 -22.96 4.22 13.27
C HIS A 153 -22.95 4.90 11.90
N LEU A 154 -22.00 5.79 11.69
CA LEU A 154 -21.68 6.38 10.40
C LEU A 154 -20.40 5.78 9.88
N VAL A 155 -20.50 5.11 8.74
CA VAL A 155 -19.39 4.53 8.01
C VAL A 155 -18.97 5.52 6.93
N THR A 156 -17.76 6.04 7.03
CA THR A 156 -17.18 6.96 6.05
C THR A 156 -15.90 6.38 5.48
N GLY A 157 -15.49 6.87 4.31
CA GLY A 157 -14.15 6.62 3.82
C GLY A 157 -13.78 7.55 2.68
N GLN A 158 -12.55 7.41 2.22
CA GLN A 158 -12.01 8.20 1.15
C GLN A 158 -11.07 7.38 0.26
N VAL A 159 -10.99 7.78 -1.01
CA VAL A 159 -9.95 7.36 -1.94
C VAL A 159 -9.39 8.60 -2.60
N ILE A 160 -8.08 8.80 -2.52
CA ILE A 160 -7.41 9.99 -3.07
C ILE A 160 -6.27 9.58 -3.98
N LEU A 161 -6.26 10.10 -5.21
CA LEU A 161 -5.10 10.05 -6.10
C LEU A 161 -4.34 11.37 -6.00
N SER A 162 -3.07 11.27 -5.65
CA SER A 162 -2.11 12.36 -5.61
C SER A 162 -1.02 12.12 -6.65
N MET A 163 -1.00 12.93 -7.72
CA MET A 163 0.02 12.87 -8.77
C MET A 163 1.04 13.99 -8.59
N PRO A 164 2.32 13.77 -8.97
CA PRO A 164 3.32 14.85 -9.02
C PRO A 164 2.83 16.06 -9.83
N GLY A 165 3.04 17.27 -9.32
CA GLY A 165 2.55 18.53 -9.92
C GLY A 165 1.11 18.90 -9.60
N GLU A 166 0.28 17.94 -9.19
CA GLU A 166 -1.17 18.13 -8.95
C GLU A 166 -1.46 18.39 -7.46
N PRO A 167 -2.69 18.78 -7.05
CA PRO A 167 -3.06 18.91 -5.63
C PRO A 167 -2.66 17.70 -4.78
N CYS A 168 -2.25 17.93 -3.53
CA CYS A 168 -1.82 16.89 -2.59
C CYS A 168 -2.82 16.68 -1.45
N LEU A 169 -2.51 15.74 -0.54
CA LEU A 169 -3.33 15.49 0.66
C LEU A 169 -3.49 16.71 1.58
N ARG A 170 -2.55 17.65 1.57
CA ARG A 170 -2.67 18.94 2.26
C ARG A 170 -3.54 19.93 1.49
N CYS A 171 -3.41 20.00 0.16
CA CYS A 171 -4.25 20.86 -0.68
C CYS A 171 -5.74 20.55 -0.51
N CYS A 172 -6.12 19.28 -0.44
CA CYS A 172 -7.51 18.88 -0.25
C CYS A 172 -7.97 18.88 1.21
N GLY A 173 -7.11 19.27 2.15
CA GLY A 173 -7.41 19.35 3.57
C GLY A 173 -7.73 17.99 4.20
N LEU A 174 -7.23 16.88 3.63
CA LEU A 174 -7.22 15.60 4.35
C LEU A 174 -6.20 15.68 5.49
N ILE A 175 -5.01 16.19 5.18
CA ILE A 175 -3.94 16.43 6.14
C ILE A 175 -3.90 17.92 6.49
N THR A 176 -3.92 18.21 7.78
CA THR A 176 -3.72 19.56 8.33
C THR A 176 -2.84 19.47 9.56
N ASP A 177 -2.13 20.54 9.89
CA ASP A 177 -1.27 20.57 11.08
C ASP A 177 -2.09 20.37 12.36
N GLU A 178 -3.34 20.83 12.37
CA GLU A 178 -4.29 20.57 13.45
C GLU A 178 -4.55 19.07 13.62
N ARG A 179 -4.86 18.34 12.54
CA ARG A 179 -5.10 16.88 12.60
C ARG A 179 -3.87 16.10 13.04
N LEU A 180 -2.68 16.50 12.56
CA LEU A 180 -1.42 15.90 12.97
C LEU A 180 -1.14 16.14 14.46
N THR A 181 -1.39 17.36 14.95
CA THR A 181 -1.23 17.71 16.36
C THR A 181 -2.22 16.94 17.24
N GLN A 182 -3.49 16.85 16.82
CA GLN A 182 -4.52 16.09 17.53
C GLN A 182 -4.20 14.59 17.58
N GLU A 183 -3.69 14.02 16.48
CA GLU A 183 -3.23 12.63 16.44
C GLU A 183 -2.06 12.41 17.40
N ALA A 184 -1.05 13.30 17.40
CA ALA A 184 0.09 13.21 18.32
C ALA A 184 -0.32 13.30 19.80
N GLN A 185 -1.33 14.12 20.12
CA GLN A 185 -1.89 14.20 21.48
C GLN A 185 -2.65 12.95 21.92
N ARG A 186 -3.21 12.20 20.97
CA ARG A 186 -3.92 10.93 21.22
C ARG A 186 -3.01 9.70 21.13
N TYR A 187 -1.70 9.90 20.94
CA TYR A 187 -0.74 8.81 20.85
C TYR A 187 -0.78 7.95 22.12
N GLY A 188 -1.04 6.65 21.95
CA GLY A 188 -1.22 5.71 23.06
C GLY A 188 -2.67 5.54 23.59
N ALA A 189 -3.62 6.36 23.13
CA ALA A 189 -5.05 6.26 23.47
C ALA A 189 -5.88 5.62 22.33
N ALA A 190 -5.27 4.72 21.56
CA ALA A 190 -5.91 4.07 20.41
C ALA A 190 -7.02 3.11 20.90
N GLY A 191 -8.26 3.61 20.91
CA GLY A 191 -9.43 2.75 21.05
C GLY A 191 -9.61 1.84 19.84
N SER A 192 -10.40 0.78 19.98
CA SER A 192 -10.75 -0.09 18.85
C SER A 192 -11.45 0.73 17.76
N ARG A 193 -10.84 0.81 16.57
CA ARG A 193 -11.49 1.40 15.38
C ARG A 193 -12.33 0.32 14.70
N PRO A 194 -13.67 0.36 14.78
CA PRO A 194 -14.51 -0.68 14.21
C PRO A 194 -14.36 -0.70 12.69
N GLN A 195 -14.18 -1.88 12.11
CA GLN A 195 -14.04 -2.05 10.66
C GLN A 195 -14.62 -3.40 10.23
N VAL A 196 -15.06 -3.47 8.98
CA VAL A 196 -15.69 -4.66 8.38
C VAL A 196 -15.18 -4.86 6.95
N VAL A 197 -15.24 -6.10 6.44
CA VAL A 197 -14.65 -6.48 5.15
C VAL A 197 -15.19 -5.69 3.96
N TRP A 198 -16.51 -5.48 3.87
CA TRP A 198 -17.12 -4.95 2.65
C TRP A 198 -16.76 -3.48 2.38
N SER A 199 -16.70 -2.64 3.42
CA SER A 199 -16.33 -1.24 3.28
C SER A 199 -14.88 -1.07 2.84
N ASN A 200 -13.97 -1.90 3.39
CA ASN A 200 -12.59 -1.99 2.95
C ASN A 200 -12.50 -2.45 1.49
N GLY A 201 -13.29 -3.46 1.11
CA GLY A 201 -13.35 -3.97 -0.26
C GLY A 201 -13.81 -2.93 -1.29
N VAL A 202 -14.79 -2.08 -0.95
CA VAL A 202 -15.27 -1.01 -1.83
C VAL A 202 -14.15 0.00 -2.10
N LEU A 203 -13.53 0.54 -1.05
CA LEU A 203 -12.45 1.52 -1.16
C LEU A 203 -11.23 0.95 -1.91
N ALA A 204 -10.83 -0.28 -1.57
CA ALA A 204 -9.73 -0.99 -2.22
C ALA A 204 -9.99 -1.17 -3.72
N SER A 205 -11.19 -1.61 -4.10
CA SER A 205 -11.54 -1.80 -5.52
C SER A 205 -11.54 -0.49 -6.29
N THR A 206 -11.98 0.60 -5.67
CA THR A 206 -11.91 1.94 -6.27
C THR A 206 -10.47 2.41 -6.44
N ALA A 207 -9.60 2.20 -5.45
CA ALA A 207 -8.17 2.51 -5.57
C ALA A 207 -7.49 1.69 -6.68
N VAL A 208 -7.75 0.38 -6.75
CA VAL A 208 -7.22 -0.50 -7.81
C VAL A 208 -7.71 -0.05 -9.18
N ALA A 209 -8.97 0.37 -9.31
CA ALA A 209 -9.50 0.92 -10.56
C ALA A 209 -8.76 2.20 -10.98
N ILE A 210 -8.49 3.12 -10.05
CA ILE A 210 -7.71 4.34 -10.30
C ILE A 210 -6.28 4.00 -10.76
N VAL A 211 -5.59 3.11 -10.05
CA VAL A 211 -4.25 2.65 -10.45
C VAL A 211 -4.27 2.03 -11.84
N THR A 212 -5.28 1.22 -12.14
CA THR A 212 -5.44 0.59 -13.45
C THR A 212 -5.63 1.63 -14.56
N GLN A 213 -6.38 2.71 -14.31
CA GLN A 213 -6.54 3.80 -15.28
C GLN A 213 -5.22 4.52 -15.55
N ILE A 214 -4.34 4.65 -14.56
CA ILE A 214 -3.03 5.29 -14.72
C ILE A 214 -2.07 4.38 -15.51
N LEU A 215 -2.05 3.09 -15.18
CA LEU A 215 -1.09 2.15 -15.77
C LEU A 215 -1.51 1.68 -17.17
N THR A 216 -2.82 1.57 -17.45
CA THR A 216 -3.31 0.90 -18.68
C THR A 216 -4.02 1.87 -19.62
N PRO A 217 -4.01 1.62 -20.94
CA PRO A 217 -4.64 2.51 -21.92
C PRO A 217 -6.17 2.39 -22.00
N TRP A 218 -6.82 1.71 -21.04
CA TRP A 218 -8.27 1.53 -20.97
C TRP A 218 -9.04 2.85 -21.05
N PHE A 219 -8.62 3.83 -20.25
CA PHE A 219 -9.35 5.08 -20.08
C PHE A 219 -8.56 6.25 -20.69
N LYS A 220 -9.18 6.96 -21.64
CA LYS A 220 -8.54 8.12 -22.29
C LYS A 220 -8.66 9.33 -21.37
N GLY A 221 -7.52 9.87 -20.93
CA GLY A 221 -7.45 11.03 -20.03
C GLY A 221 -7.57 10.62 -18.57
N PRO A 222 -6.63 9.84 -18.03
CA PRO A 222 -6.62 9.50 -16.61
C PRO A 222 -6.63 10.78 -15.76
N PRO A 223 -7.37 10.78 -14.64
CA PRO A 223 -7.45 11.95 -13.79
C PRO A 223 -6.09 12.25 -13.17
N ALA A 224 -5.71 13.53 -13.15
CA ALA A 224 -4.46 13.98 -12.55
C ALA A 224 -4.57 14.10 -11.02
N PHE A 225 -5.78 14.36 -10.51
CA PHE A 225 -6.10 14.32 -9.08
C PHE A 225 -7.50 13.76 -8.89
N VAL A 226 -7.69 12.94 -7.85
CA VAL A 226 -8.98 12.36 -7.49
C VAL A 226 -9.15 12.45 -5.99
N PHE A 227 -10.34 12.83 -5.54
CA PHE A 227 -10.76 12.71 -4.15
C PHE A 227 -12.22 12.26 -4.14
N LEU A 228 -12.43 11.01 -3.74
CA LEU A 228 -13.75 10.40 -3.62
C LEU A 228 -14.11 10.23 -2.15
N ASP A 229 -15.35 10.58 -1.82
CA ASP A 229 -15.97 10.27 -0.55
C ASP A 229 -16.78 8.98 -0.67
N TYR A 230 -16.68 8.14 0.34
CA TYR A 230 -17.49 6.95 0.51
C TYR A 230 -18.45 7.13 1.69
N ASP A 231 -19.76 7.00 1.41
CA ASP A 231 -20.82 6.92 2.41
C ASP A 231 -21.24 5.46 2.50
N GLY A 232 -20.75 4.76 3.53
CA GLY A 232 -21.03 3.34 3.73
C GLY A 232 -22.49 3.08 4.11
N ASN A 233 -23.15 4.03 4.79
CA ASN A 233 -24.57 3.89 5.15
C ASN A 233 -25.47 3.89 3.91
N LYS A 234 -25.09 4.65 2.86
CA LYS A 234 -25.81 4.67 1.58
C LYS A 234 -25.22 3.74 0.52
N GLY A 235 -24.03 3.19 0.76
CA GLY A 235 -23.30 2.38 -0.20
C GLY A 235 -22.86 3.15 -1.45
N SER A 236 -22.57 4.45 -1.32
CA SER A 236 -22.29 5.33 -2.45
C SER A 236 -20.88 5.91 -2.42
N ILE A 237 -20.25 5.99 -3.59
CA ILE A 237 -19.01 6.74 -3.82
C ILE A 237 -19.34 7.99 -4.63
N THR A 238 -18.89 9.15 -4.16
CA THR A 238 -19.14 10.43 -4.82
C THR A 238 -17.86 11.26 -4.91
N LEU A 239 -17.77 12.13 -5.92
CA LEU A 239 -16.70 13.11 -6.00
C LEU A 239 -16.76 14.04 -4.79
N ASN A 240 -15.64 14.20 -4.08
CA ASN A 240 -15.57 15.12 -2.95
C ASN A 240 -15.75 16.56 -3.45
N LYS A 241 -16.58 17.34 -2.75
CA LYS A 241 -16.93 18.72 -3.13
C LYS A 241 -15.70 19.64 -3.24
N ARG A 242 -14.62 19.34 -2.53
CA ARG A 242 -13.37 20.11 -2.57
C ARG A 242 -12.66 19.99 -3.91
N MET A 243 -12.92 18.96 -4.71
CA MET A 243 -12.33 18.83 -6.05
C MET A 243 -12.69 20.00 -6.96
N ALA A 244 -13.91 20.53 -6.86
CA ALA A 244 -14.32 21.70 -7.64
C ALA A 244 -13.46 22.95 -7.31
N MET A 245 -12.96 23.05 -6.07
CA MET A 245 -12.13 24.17 -5.62
C MET A 245 -10.66 24.01 -5.99
N LEU A 246 -10.22 22.80 -6.33
CA LEU A 246 -8.83 22.47 -6.64
C LEU A 246 -8.57 22.34 -8.14
N ASN A 247 -9.61 22.49 -8.97
CA ASN A 247 -9.48 22.35 -10.41
C ASN A 247 -8.56 23.43 -10.98
N GLY A 248 -7.47 23.02 -11.62
CA GLY A 248 -6.44 23.91 -12.17
C GLY A 248 -5.51 24.54 -11.14
N CYS A 249 -5.58 24.13 -9.87
CA CYS A 249 -4.66 24.62 -8.83
C CYS A 249 -3.37 23.80 -8.82
N ALA A 250 -2.22 24.48 -8.96
CA ALA A 250 -0.93 23.88 -8.70
C ALA A 250 -0.70 23.71 -7.18
N CYS A 251 -0.02 22.63 -6.79
CA CYS A 251 0.32 22.39 -5.39
C CYS A 251 1.42 23.36 -4.91
N ALA A 252 1.13 24.16 -3.90
CA ALA A 252 2.14 25.03 -3.25
C ALA A 252 2.99 24.29 -2.18
N HIS A 253 2.60 23.07 -1.78
CA HIS A 253 3.31 22.32 -0.73
C HIS A 253 4.49 21.49 -1.27
N HIS A 254 4.43 21.12 -2.55
CA HIS A 254 5.43 20.29 -3.23
C HIS A 254 5.69 20.88 -4.62
N PRO A 255 6.34 22.06 -4.70
CA PRO A 255 6.57 22.70 -5.98
C PRO A 255 7.56 21.86 -6.81
N MET A 256 7.39 21.86 -8.13
CA MET A 256 8.11 20.95 -9.03
C MET A 256 9.63 21.18 -9.04
N ASP A 257 10.08 22.40 -8.76
CA ASP A 257 11.48 22.78 -8.62
C ASP A 257 12.13 22.29 -7.31
N GLU A 258 11.33 21.81 -6.35
CA GLU A 258 11.80 21.16 -5.11
C GLU A 258 11.66 19.63 -5.14
N THR A 259 11.21 19.04 -6.26
CA THR A 259 11.14 17.58 -6.41
C THR A 259 12.55 16.98 -6.53
N GLY A 260 12.73 15.74 -6.03
CA GLY A 260 14.04 15.12 -5.84
C GLY A 260 14.83 14.93 -7.14
N ASP A 261 16.11 14.56 -7.00
CA ASP A 261 17.15 14.50 -8.04
C ASP A 261 16.59 14.43 -9.48
N PRO A 262 16.73 15.47 -10.31
CA PRO A 262 16.23 15.49 -11.68
C PRO A 262 16.89 14.42 -12.58
N LEU A 263 17.93 13.74 -12.10
CA LEU A 263 18.57 12.60 -12.74
C LEU A 263 17.96 11.24 -12.33
N PHE A 264 17.09 11.21 -11.32
CA PHE A 264 16.35 10.02 -10.93
C PHE A 264 15.20 9.78 -11.91
N ASP A 265 15.37 8.79 -12.78
CA ASP A 265 14.32 8.34 -13.69
C ASP A 265 13.90 6.91 -13.32
N ILE A 266 12.68 6.76 -12.79
CA ILE A 266 12.10 5.46 -12.40
C ILE A 266 12.00 4.48 -13.58
N ARG A 267 11.85 4.99 -14.80
CA ARG A 267 11.66 4.17 -16.01
C ARG A 267 12.94 3.49 -16.47
N ILE A 268 14.10 3.98 -16.05
CA ILE A 268 15.42 3.36 -16.33
C ILE A 268 15.92 2.50 -15.17
N GLN A 269 15.27 2.56 -14.00
CA GLN A 269 15.58 1.67 -12.89
C GLN A 269 15.06 0.27 -13.22
N GLN A 270 15.97 -0.69 -13.36
CA GLN A 270 15.56 -2.09 -13.30
C GLN A 270 15.18 -2.40 -11.86
N PHE A 271 13.96 -2.87 -11.62
CA PHE A 271 13.57 -3.40 -10.33
C PHE A 271 14.58 -4.46 -9.89
N ARG A 272 15.42 -4.11 -8.91
CA ARG A 272 16.42 -4.97 -8.31
C ARG A 272 16.00 -5.11 -6.86
N PRO A 273 15.15 -6.11 -6.56
CA PRO A 273 14.78 -6.35 -5.18
C PRO A 273 16.06 -6.53 -4.38
N ARG A 274 16.14 -5.99 -3.15
CA ARG A 274 17.19 -6.44 -2.22
C ARG A 274 17.16 -7.96 -2.27
N SER A 275 18.30 -8.59 -2.55
CA SER A 275 18.38 -10.05 -2.47
C SER A 275 17.79 -10.39 -1.11
N ALA A 276 16.67 -11.13 -1.08
CA ALA A 276 16.12 -11.66 0.16
C ALA A 276 17.33 -12.17 0.92
N ALA A 277 17.62 -11.56 2.08
CA ALA A 277 18.78 -11.94 2.86
C ALA A 277 18.72 -13.46 2.88
N ARG A 278 19.69 -14.09 2.22
CA ARG A 278 19.74 -15.54 2.19
C ARG A 278 19.91 -15.86 3.65
N ASN A 279 18.84 -16.28 4.31
CA ASN A 279 18.90 -17.24 5.39
C ASN A 279 19.40 -18.57 4.79
N ALA A 280 20.54 -18.51 4.11
CA ALA A 280 21.44 -19.62 3.96
C ALA A 280 22.19 -19.60 5.28
N VAL A 281 21.74 -20.44 6.21
CA VAL A 281 22.64 -20.98 7.22
C VAL A 281 23.83 -21.51 6.45
N ASP A 282 24.95 -20.82 6.58
CA ASP A 282 26.24 -21.24 6.04
C ASP A 282 26.55 -22.62 6.67
N PRO A 283 26.73 -23.70 5.88
CA PRO A 283 27.12 -25.00 6.41
C PRO A 283 28.53 -25.00 7.00
N THR A 284 29.26 -23.87 6.94
CA THR A 284 30.62 -23.71 7.46
C THR A 284 30.69 -22.90 8.75
N ILE A 285 29.68 -23.03 9.62
CA ILE A 285 29.81 -22.65 11.04
C ILE A 285 30.95 -23.48 11.65
N THR A 286 32.13 -22.88 11.67
CA THR A 286 33.28 -23.36 12.41
C THR A 286 32.89 -23.57 13.87
N LYS A 287 33.24 -24.75 14.42
CA LYS A 287 32.98 -25.13 15.82
C LYS A 287 33.28 -23.95 16.77
N PRO A 288 32.39 -23.64 17.74
CA PRO A 288 32.66 -22.67 18.80
C PRO A 288 34.06 -22.86 19.41
N TRP A 289 34.70 -21.75 19.80
CA TRP A 289 36.10 -21.76 20.26
C TRP A 289 36.34 -22.72 21.44
N TRP A 290 35.36 -22.92 22.32
CA TRP A 290 35.45 -23.85 23.44
C TRP A 290 35.42 -25.32 23.01
N GLN A 291 34.70 -25.66 21.93
CA GLN A 291 34.70 -26.99 21.33
C GLN A 291 36.04 -27.31 20.66
N ARG A 292 36.68 -26.31 20.02
CA ARG A 292 38.05 -26.44 19.49
C ARG A 292 39.09 -26.61 20.59
N ALA A 293 38.93 -25.91 21.71
CA ALA A 293 39.81 -26.05 22.86
C ALA A 293 39.65 -27.40 23.58
N TRP A 294 38.42 -27.94 23.64
CA TRP A 294 38.13 -29.24 24.23
C TRP A 294 38.75 -30.39 23.42
N ASP A 295 38.57 -30.38 22.10
CA ASP A 295 39.15 -31.38 21.19
C ASP A 295 40.69 -31.33 21.19
N TRP A 296 41.31 -30.18 21.45
CA TRP A 296 42.78 -30.06 21.54
C TRP A 296 43.35 -30.56 22.88
N LEU A 297 42.60 -30.41 23.98
CA LEU A 297 43.04 -30.84 25.31
C LEU A 297 42.79 -32.34 25.57
N TRP A 298 41.83 -32.95 24.88
CA TRP A 298 41.32 -34.28 25.21
C TRP A 298 41.10 -35.22 24.00
N GLY A 299 41.46 -34.79 22.79
CA GLY A 299 41.26 -35.55 21.54
C GLY A 299 42.54 -36.03 20.88
#